data_AF-A0A1H3QKP6-F1
#
_entry.id   AF-A0A1H3QKP6-F1
#
_cell.length_a   1.000
_cell.length_b   1.000
_cell.length_c   1.000
_cell.angle_alpha   90.00
_cell.angle_beta   90.00
_cell.angle_gamma   90.00
#
_symmetry.space_group_name_H-M   'P 1'
#
loop_
_entity.id
_entity.type
_entity.pdbx_description
1 polymer ?
#
loop_
_entity_poly.entity_id
_entity_poly.type
_entity_poly.pdbx_seq_one_letter_code
_entity_poly.pdbx_strand_id
1 'polypeptide(L)'
;MEDYVAADERPVDRCLSDVASADLYVGLFAFRYGYIPDTNNPERRSITELEYQQAVRSGVPRLIFMVPQHAKWEVQFLDALTGEGDRGERINILRMTVSKERLVGEFATPDQLGAALASSASNWLLRQQGVAPAHRNATNFVAPHPRQLRSDLLLLHAPADGPPAAALTEALSSVWKVRPSATGLKAASADEFKELDRLATSARLAAVLLTPSSLTLLTEDSIRSRRSLGLARDRTGGLVGIAMTDVPSDEAKSWGLTSVVGRPSPSNVQDISGLASPLHLHLVENLGLPTAPEIGLPVVTVAMTAMEAADLLANPPEPVAALLELVGEFGSRWIMDRYGPTRSKWRPFVDSDETIEQILTAGVAGVTRGADSLRGRSVRIQPYPLDALLPDTILTMWPIYQTIAQTGCLVVVDELSLFHEQVRQLLISSPLLTGEQVAFVTLSPLDPSAGHPHLLIRQQLDAYLTQATRRFSEILDPLCEIGIPERRRLNRWLYGSLPRAVVAFRDANRDPDKIRDLAEELGVQPNPALGRLIAGEAGPG
;
A
#
# COMPACT_ATOMS: atom_id res chain seq x y z
N MET A 1 -35.76 12.65 10.75
CA MET A 1 -37.12 12.66 11.36
C MET A 1 -38.17 11.99 10.47
N GLU A 2 -37.82 11.56 9.25
CA GLU A 2 -38.73 10.86 8.32
C GLU A 2 -39.18 9.47 8.82
N ASP A 3 -38.46 8.87 9.79
CA ASP A 3 -38.82 7.58 10.42
C ASP A 3 -39.56 7.70 11.77
N TYR A 4 -39.98 8.92 12.18
CA TYR A 4 -40.74 9.09 13.43
C TYR A 4 -42.20 8.71 13.19
N VAL A 5 -42.59 7.50 13.62
CA VAL A 5 -43.99 7.04 13.70
C VAL A 5 -44.79 7.87 14.72
N ALA A 6 -46.11 7.97 14.52
CA ALA A 6 -47.03 8.70 15.38
C ALA A 6 -46.90 8.26 16.85
N ALA A 7 -46.61 9.21 17.75
CA ALA A 7 -46.47 9.01 19.19
C ALA A 7 -47.03 10.24 19.93
N ASP A 8 -47.48 10.06 21.17
CA ASP A 8 -48.05 11.15 22.01
C ASP A 8 -47.00 12.16 22.50
N GLU A 9 -45.70 11.84 22.39
CA GLU A 9 -44.60 12.73 22.77
C GLU A 9 -44.35 13.81 21.70
N ARG A 10 -44.12 15.06 22.15
CA ARG A 10 -43.84 16.17 21.24
C ARG A 10 -42.53 15.92 20.48
N PRO A 11 -42.45 16.20 19.16
CA PRO A 11 -41.29 15.88 18.33
C PRO A 11 -39.95 16.40 18.86
N VAL A 12 -39.95 17.60 19.47
CA VAL A 12 -38.74 18.22 20.03
C VAL A 12 -38.27 17.51 21.30
N ASP A 13 -39.17 17.19 22.21
CA ASP A 13 -38.83 16.55 23.50
C ASP A 13 -38.22 15.16 23.26
N ARG A 14 -38.76 14.43 22.28
CA ARG A 14 -38.21 13.14 21.85
C ARG A 14 -36.81 13.27 21.24
N CYS A 15 -36.59 14.21 20.32
CA CYS A 15 -35.27 14.43 19.72
C CYS A 15 -34.21 14.80 20.76
N LEU A 16 -34.57 15.61 21.76
CA LEU A 16 -33.64 15.97 22.84
C LEU A 16 -33.36 14.78 23.77
N SER A 17 -34.36 13.93 24.04
CA SER A 17 -34.17 12.70 24.80
C SER A 17 -33.25 11.72 24.06
N ASP A 18 -33.46 11.52 22.76
CA ASP A 18 -32.62 10.67 21.91
C ASP A 18 -31.17 11.16 21.89
N VAL A 19 -30.95 12.48 21.78
CA VAL A 19 -29.60 13.05 21.84
C VAL A 19 -28.97 12.84 23.22
N ALA A 20 -29.73 12.94 24.30
CA ALA A 20 -29.21 12.78 25.65
C ALA A 20 -28.82 11.32 25.97
N SER A 21 -29.46 10.35 25.32
CA SER A 21 -29.18 8.91 25.49
C SER A 21 -28.19 8.34 24.48
N ALA A 22 -27.81 9.12 23.46
CA ALA A 22 -26.90 8.66 22.41
C ALA A 22 -25.46 8.47 22.93
N ASP A 23 -24.79 7.42 22.45
CA ASP A 23 -23.36 7.23 22.71
C ASP A 23 -22.50 8.27 21.97
N LEU A 24 -22.97 8.74 20.81
CA LEU A 24 -22.27 9.66 19.93
C LEU A 24 -23.25 10.56 19.18
N TYR A 25 -23.03 11.87 19.24
CA TYR A 25 -23.75 12.85 18.44
C TYR A 25 -22.97 13.17 17.17
N VAL A 26 -23.63 13.11 16.01
CA VAL A 26 -23.08 13.51 14.72
C VAL A 26 -23.82 14.75 14.22
N GLY A 27 -23.15 15.90 14.23
CA GLY A 27 -23.72 17.17 13.81
C GLY A 27 -23.33 17.53 12.39
N LEU A 28 -24.30 17.84 11.53
CA LEU A 28 -24.10 18.24 10.14
C LEU A 28 -24.54 19.70 9.95
N PHE A 29 -23.60 20.58 9.60
CA PHE A 29 -23.84 22.01 9.48
C PHE A 29 -23.60 22.50 8.06
N ALA A 30 -24.67 22.75 7.32
CA ALA A 30 -24.65 23.43 6.03
C ALA A 30 -25.05 24.90 6.21
N PHE A 31 -25.83 25.46 5.28
CA PHE A 31 -26.19 26.88 5.24
C PHE A 31 -27.67 27.17 5.55
N ARG A 32 -28.41 26.17 6.04
CA ARG A 32 -29.78 26.34 6.53
C ARG A 32 -29.78 26.28 8.04
N TYR A 33 -30.48 27.22 8.68
CA TYR A 33 -30.68 27.22 10.12
C TYR A 33 -31.64 26.10 10.54
N GLY A 34 -32.60 25.77 9.67
CA GLY A 34 -33.59 24.71 9.90
C GLY A 34 -34.87 25.20 10.57
N TYR A 35 -35.73 24.25 10.94
CA TYR A 35 -37.03 24.52 11.55
C TYR A 35 -36.88 25.00 13.00
N ILE A 36 -37.61 26.05 13.37
CA ILE A 36 -37.68 26.61 14.72
C ILE A 36 -39.02 26.19 15.32
N PRO A 37 -39.04 25.35 16.37
CA PRO A 37 -40.28 24.97 17.02
C PRO A 37 -40.86 26.13 17.83
N ASP A 38 -42.19 26.28 17.78
CA ASP A 38 -42.91 27.38 18.43
C ASP A 38 -43.18 27.16 19.94
N THR A 39 -43.00 25.93 20.42
CA THR A 39 -43.33 25.52 21.80
C THR A 39 -42.07 25.30 22.64
N ASN A 40 -42.05 25.79 23.89
CA ASN A 40 -40.94 25.63 24.85
C ASN A 40 -39.56 26.09 24.34
N ASN A 41 -39.52 27.08 23.44
CA ASN A 41 -38.32 27.58 22.78
C ASN A 41 -38.24 29.11 22.84
N PRO A 42 -38.08 29.72 24.03
CA PRO A 42 -38.12 31.18 24.20
C PRO A 42 -37.00 31.90 23.44
N GLU A 43 -35.87 31.22 23.20
CA GLU A 43 -34.73 31.74 22.44
C GLU A 43 -34.89 31.55 20.91
N ARG A 44 -36.00 30.95 20.48
CA ARG A 44 -36.36 30.69 19.07
C ARG A 44 -35.25 29.97 18.29
N ARG A 45 -34.59 29.01 18.93
CA ARG A 45 -33.51 28.21 18.32
C ARG A 45 -34.04 27.15 17.37
N SER A 46 -33.27 26.78 16.35
CA SER A 46 -33.66 25.65 15.49
C SER A 46 -33.52 24.32 16.20
N ILE A 47 -34.21 23.27 15.72
CA ILE A 47 -34.09 21.91 16.26
C ILE A 47 -32.61 21.48 16.29
N THR A 48 -31.86 21.70 15.22
CA THR A 48 -30.43 21.34 15.14
C THR A 48 -29.58 22.06 16.19
N GLU A 49 -29.87 23.34 16.47
CA GLU A 49 -29.16 24.06 17.53
C GLU A 49 -29.54 23.52 18.93
N LEU A 50 -30.81 23.20 19.15
CA LEU A 50 -31.27 22.60 20.41
C LEU A 50 -30.65 21.21 20.63
N GLU A 51 -30.56 20.38 19.60
CA GLU A 51 -29.89 19.08 19.63
C GLU A 51 -28.40 19.23 19.95
N TYR A 52 -27.69 20.14 19.27
CA TYR A 52 -26.29 20.41 19.55
C TYR A 52 -26.07 20.82 21.01
N GLN A 53 -26.90 21.74 21.52
CA GLN A 53 -26.83 22.19 22.92
C GLN A 53 -27.18 21.08 23.90
N GLN A 54 -28.10 20.18 23.56
CA GLN A 54 -28.41 19.02 24.38
C GLN A 54 -27.21 18.06 24.46
N ALA A 55 -26.56 17.78 23.34
CA ALA A 55 -25.33 16.98 23.33
C ALA A 55 -24.21 17.64 24.15
N VAL A 56 -24.12 18.97 24.14
CA VAL A 56 -23.20 19.74 25.01
C VAL A 56 -23.55 19.52 26.48
N ARG A 57 -24.81 19.75 26.88
CA ARG A 57 -25.27 19.66 28.27
C ARG A 57 -25.16 18.26 28.85
N SER A 58 -25.50 17.23 28.06
CA SER A 58 -25.44 15.83 28.47
C SER A 58 -24.03 15.23 28.43
N GLY A 59 -23.02 16.00 27.99
CA GLY A 59 -21.64 15.51 27.91
C GLY A 59 -21.41 14.46 26.80
N VAL A 60 -22.36 14.31 25.88
CA VAL A 60 -22.27 13.34 24.79
C VAL A 60 -21.10 13.70 23.87
N PRO A 61 -20.23 12.73 23.52
CA PRO A 61 -19.18 12.95 22.52
C PRO A 61 -19.79 13.39 21.18
N ARG A 62 -19.15 14.34 20.52
CA ARG A 62 -19.69 14.99 19.31
C ARG A 62 -18.67 14.93 18.17
N LEU A 63 -19.10 14.45 17.02
CA LEU A 63 -18.40 14.60 15.74
C LEU A 63 -19.14 15.63 14.91
N ILE A 64 -18.44 16.69 14.50
CA ILE A 64 -19.05 17.83 13.82
C ILE A 64 -18.51 17.89 12.40
N PHE A 65 -19.43 17.96 11.44
CA PHE A 65 -19.13 18.12 10.02
C PHE A 65 -19.78 19.38 9.49
N MET A 66 -19.05 20.14 8.68
CA MET A 66 -19.54 21.42 8.16
C MET A 66 -19.16 21.63 6.70
N VAL A 67 -20.06 22.25 5.95
CA VAL A 67 -19.78 22.68 4.58
C VAL A 67 -18.90 23.93 4.61
N PRO A 68 -17.74 23.98 3.91
CA PRO A 68 -16.87 25.17 3.87
C PRO A 68 -17.59 26.40 3.32
N GLN A 69 -17.26 27.59 3.84
CA GLN A 69 -17.95 28.84 3.47
C GLN A 69 -17.92 29.14 1.97
N HIS A 70 -16.90 28.68 1.25
CA HIS A 70 -16.70 28.91 -0.19
C HIS A 70 -17.06 27.71 -1.06
N ALA A 71 -17.72 26.68 -0.52
CA ALA A 71 -18.13 25.52 -1.30
C ALA A 71 -19.26 25.89 -2.29
N LYS A 72 -19.25 25.27 -3.47
CA LYS A 72 -20.37 25.36 -4.42
C LYS A 72 -21.57 24.63 -3.82
N TRP A 73 -22.65 25.36 -3.52
CA TRP A 73 -23.87 24.83 -2.91
C TRP A 73 -25.09 25.33 -3.67
N GLU A 74 -26.16 24.54 -3.69
CA GLU A 74 -27.39 24.95 -4.38
C GLU A 74 -28.01 26.17 -3.71
N VAL A 75 -28.29 27.20 -4.52
CA VAL A 75 -28.74 28.52 -4.04
C VAL A 75 -30.04 28.43 -3.23
N GLN A 76 -30.92 27.49 -3.59
CA GLN A 76 -32.17 27.23 -2.88
C GLN A 76 -32.00 26.75 -1.43
N PHE A 77 -30.80 26.33 -1.03
CA PHE A 77 -30.48 25.86 0.32
C PHE A 77 -29.57 26.83 1.09
N LEU A 78 -29.46 28.08 0.63
CA LEU A 78 -28.74 29.15 1.32
C LEU A 78 -29.77 30.07 2.01
N ASP A 79 -29.95 29.96 3.33
CA ASP A 79 -30.94 30.78 4.06
C ASP A 79 -30.64 32.29 3.94
N ALA A 80 -29.37 32.66 3.68
CA ALA A 80 -28.96 34.03 3.41
C ALA A 80 -29.48 34.59 2.06
N LEU A 81 -29.85 33.73 1.11
CA LEU A 81 -30.35 34.12 -0.22
C LEU A 81 -31.85 33.86 -0.39
N THR A 82 -32.42 32.89 0.34
CA THR A 82 -33.87 32.60 0.29
C THR A 82 -34.72 33.59 1.09
N GLY A 83 -34.10 34.44 1.94
CA GLY A 83 -34.72 35.66 2.45
C GLY A 83 -35.72 35.49 3.61
N GLU A 84 -35.75 34.35 4.30
CA GLU A 84 -36.63 34.15 5.45
C GLU A 84 -36.04 34.71 6.76
N GLY A 85 -36.22 36.02 6.98
CA GLY A 85 -35.92 36.68 8.25
C GLY A 85 -34.45 36.69 8.65
N ASP A 86 -34.15 36.48 9.93
CA ASP A 86 -32.79 36.51 10.51
C ASP A 86 -32.08 35.14 10.45
N ARG A 87 -32.66 34.14 9.76
CA ARG A 87 -32.15 32.75 9.73
C ARG A 87 -30.75 32.63 9.12
N GLY A 88 -30.46 33.40 8.07
CA GLY A 88 -29.13 33.45 7.46
C GLY A 88 -28.04 33.92 8.43
N GLU A 89 -28.36 34.92 9.27
CA GLU A 89 -27.44 35.40 10.30
C GLU A 89 -27.29 34.37 11.42
N ARG A 90 -28.40 33.75 11.85
CA ARG A 90 -28.38 32.72 12.90
C ARG A 90 -27.55 31.49 12.53
N ILE A 91 -27.66 30.98 11.29
CA ILE A 91 -26.83 29.85 10.86
C ILE A 91 -25.35 30.23 10.78
N ASN A 92 -25.02 31.46 10.39
CA ASN A 92 -23.65 31.95 10.41
C ASN A 92 -23.09 32.02 11.85
N ILE A 93 -23.87 32.56 12.79
CA ILE A 93 -23.50 32.60 14.22
C ILE A 93 -23.30 31.19 14.78
N LEU A 94 -24.21 30.27 14.48
CA LEU A 94 -24.12 28.88 14.94
C LEU A 94 -22.87 28.20 14.38
N ARG A 95 -22.60 28.32 13.07
CA ARG A 95 -21.40 27.78 12.42
C ARG A 95 -20.12 28.34 13.03
N MET A 96 -20.07 29.65 13.27
CA MET A 96 -18.91 30.28 13.92
C MET A 96 -18.71 29.79 15.35
N THR A 97 -19.80 29.62 16.11
CA THR A 97 -19.75 29.13 17.50
C THR A 97 -19.24 27.71 17.55
N VAL A 98 -19.84 26.82 16.77
CA VAL A 98 -19.48 25.41 16.67
C VAL A 98 -18.03 25.23 16.21
N SER A 99 -17.58 26.02 15.22
CA SER A 99 -16.21 25.95 14.70
C SER A 99 -15.15 26.48 15.66
N LYS A 100 -15.51 27.38 16.59
CA LYS A 100 -14.57 27.85 17.63
C LYS A 100 -14.40 26.84 18.75
N GLU A 101 -15.46 26.12 19.09
CA GLU A 101 -15.46 25.18 20.21
C GLU A 101 -14.85 23.82 19.86
N ARG A 102 -14.82 23.43 18.58
CA ARG A 102 -14.40 22.09 18.14
C ARG A 102 -13.67 22.09 16.79
N LEU A 103 -12.82 21.08 16.59
CA LEU A 103 -12.33 20.71 15.26
C LEU A 103 -13.50 20.15 14.45
N VAL A 104 -13.65 20.64 13.21
CA VAL A 104 -14.76 20.31 12.32
C VAL A 104 -14.23 19.55 11.11
N GLY A 105 -14.90 18.46 10.74
CA GLY A 105 -14.65 17.77 9.47
C GLY A 105 -15.35 18.51 8.33
N GLU A 106 -14.63 18.82 7.24
CA GLU A 106 -15.22 19.52 6.11
C GLU A 106 -15.83 18.55 5.08
N PHE A 107 -16.96 18.93 4.48
CA PHE A 107 -17.56 18.20 3.36
C PHE A 107 -18.30 19.13 2.39
N ALA A 108 -18.28 18.80 1.11
CA ALA A 108 -19.08 19.48 0.08
C ALA A 108 -19.94 18.50 -0.74
N THR A 109 -19.74 17.19 -0.57
CA THR A 109 -20.52 16.13 -1.23
C THR A 109 -20.88 15.02 -0.24
N PRO A 110 -21.92 14.21 -0.52
CA PRO A 110 -22.27 13.04 0.31
C PRO A 110 -21.10 12.06 0.47
N ASP A 111 -20.27 11.87 -0.56
CA ASP A 111 -19.10 10.99 -0.51
C ASP A 111 -18.02 11.51 0.45
N GLN A 112 -17.74 12.81 0.41
CA GLN A 112 -16.81 13.45 1.34
C GLN A 112 -17.31 13.33 2.78
N LEU A 113 -18.61 13.53 2.99
CA LEU A 113 -19.23 13.36 4.30
C LEU A 113 -19.11 11.91 4.77
N GLY A 114 -19.43 10.93 3.93
CA GLY A 114 -19.33 9.52 4.27
C GLY A 114 -17.91 9.12 4.65
N ALA A 115 -16.90 9.59 3.92
CA ALA A 115 -15.49 9.33 4.22
C ALA A 115 -15.04 9.97 5.55
N ALA A 116 -15.36 11.26 5.75
CA ALA A 116 -14.99 12.00 6.95
C ALA A 116 -15.68 11.42 8.20
N LEU A 117 -16.95 11.04 8.07
CA LEU A 117 -17.73 10.40 9.12
C LEU A 117 -17.19 9.02 9.48
N ALA A 118 -16.96 8.15 8.48
CA ALA A 118 -16.44 6.80 8.72
C ALA A 118 -15.07 6.83 9.42
N SER A 119 -14.17 7.71 9.00
CA SER A 119 -12.86 7.92 9.65
C SER A 119 -13.00 8.39 11.10
N SER A 120 -13.82 9.41 11.33
CA SER A 120 -13.98 10.01 12.65
C SER A 120 -14.70 9.07 13.63
N ALA A 121 -15.72 8.34 13.18
CA ALA A 121 -16.43 7.34 13.97
C ALA A 121 -15.54 6.13 14.31
N SER A 122 -14.73 5.65 13.35
CA SER A 122 -13.76 4.58 13.60
C SER A 122 -12.73 4.99 14.65
N ASN A 123 -12.21 6.22 14.56
CA ASN A 123 -11.28 6.76 15.56
C ASN A 123 -11.92 6.89 16.95
N TRP A 124 -13.19 7.28 17.01
CA TRP A 124 -13.93 7.38 18.27
C TRP A 124 -14.17 5.99 18.90
N LEU A 125 -14.56 4.98 18.10
CA LEU A 125 -14.73 3.60 18.53
C LEU A 125 -13.43 3.01 19.10
N LEU A 126 -12.29 3.25 18.45
CA LEU A 126 -10.98 2.81 18.94
C LEU A 126 -10.63 3.42 20.31
N ARG A 127 -11.01 4.68 20.55
CA ARG A 127 -10.79 5.35 21.84
C ARG A 127 -11.68 4.80 22.96
N GLN A 128 -12.93 4.45 22.64
CA GLN A 128 -13.89 3.82 23.56
C GLN A 128 -13.41 2.43 24.02
N GLN A 129 -12.75 1.67 23.14
CA GLN A 129 -12.20 0.34 23.43
C GLN A 129 -10.89 0.34 24.25
N GLY A 130 -10.52 1.47 24.87
CA GLY A 130 -9.31 1.55 25.71
C GLY A 130 -7.98 1.53 24.94
N VAL A 131 -8.00 1.64 23.62
CA VAL A 131 -6.80 1.89 22.82
C VAL A 131 -6.51 3.40 22.89
N ALA A 132 -5.84 3.81 23.97
CA ALA A 132 -5.50 5.21 24.20
C ALA A 132 -4.76 5.80 22.98
N PRO A 133 -5.21 6.93 22.41
CA PRO A 133 -4.42 7.68 21.45
C PRO A 133 -3.27 8.29 22.25
N ALA A 134 -2.04 7.86 21.95
CA ALA A 134 -0.84 8.36 22.61
C ALA A 134 -0.89 9.88 22.73
N HIS A 135 -0.86 10.37 23.97
CA HIS A 135 -0.76 11.78 24.28
C HIS A 135 0.38 12.40 23.46
N ARG A 136 0.05 13.40 22.65
CA ARG A 136 0.99 14.33 22.04
C ARG A 136 1.58 15.16 23.18
N ASN A 137 2.66 14.70 23.78
CA ASN A 137 3.68 15.47 24.50
C ASN A 137 4.75 14.52 25.03
N ALA A 138 5.48 13.93 24.10
CA ALA A 138 6.86 13.51 24.25
C ALA A 138 7.44 13.62 22.84
N THR A 139 8.71 13.98 22.72
CA THR A 139 9.51 13.76 21.51
C THR A 139 9.45 12.25 21.20
N ASN A 140 8.39 11.82 20.53
CA ASN A 140 8.11 10.41 20.29
C ASN A 140 9.14 9.93 19.29
N PHE A 141 10.17 9.26 19.80
CA PHE A 141 10.98 8.35 19.01
C PHE A 141 10.02 7.26 18.50
N VAL A 142 9.41 7.48 17.33
CA VAL A 142 8.64 6.45 16.67
C VAL A 142 9.66 5.49 16.10
N ALA A 143 9.84 4.34 16.75
CA ALA A 143 10.73 3.29 16.26
C ALA A 143 10.51 3.10 14.75
N PRO A 144 11.60 3.09 13.95
CA PRO A 144 11.49 2.99 12.50
C PRO A 144 10.70 1.74 12.13
N HIS A 145 9.86 1.85 11.10
CA HIS A 145 9.13 0.69 10.61
C HIS A 145 10.14 -0.40 10.19
N PRO A 146 9.89 -1.70 10.43
CA PRO A 146 10.84 -2.75 10.06
C PRO A 146 11.27 -2.70 8.58
N ARG A 147 10.35 -2.26 7.71
CA ARG A 147 10.56 -2.05 6.27
C ARG A 147 10.79 -0.59 5.86
N GLN A 148 11.17 0.27 6.79
CA GLN A 148 11.54 1.63 6.46
C GLN A 148 12.84 1.61 5.64
N LEU A 149 12.84 2.30 4.50
CA LEU A 149 14.03 2.47 3.68
C LEU A 149 15.04 3.34 4.45
N ARG A 150 16.29 2.87 4.54
CA ARG A 150 17.35 3.47 5.38
C ARG A 150 18.43 4.16 4.57
N SER A 151 18.63 3.73 3.32
CA SER A 151 19.61 4.29 2.39
C SER A 151 18.93 4.79 1.12
N ASP A 152 19.51 5.81 0.51
CA ASP A 152 19.06 6.31 -0.78
C ASP A 152 19.62 5.44 -1.91
N LEU A 153 20.87 4.99 -1.77
CA LEU A 153 21.57 4.20 -2.78
C LEU A 153 22.22 2.95 -2.18
N LEU A 154 21.90 1.78 -2.72
CA LEU A 154 22.71 0.56 -2.55
C LEU A 154 23.76 0.53 -3.66
N LEU A 155 25.04 0.58 -3.29
CA LEU A 155 26.16 0.55 -4.22
C LEU A 155 26.79 -0.85 -4.24
N LEU A 156 26.45 -1.64 -5.27
CA LEU A 156 27.03 -2.94 -5.54
C LEU A 156 28.39 -2.77 -6.22
N HIS A 157 29.40 -3.50 -5.79
CA HIS A 157 30.74 -3.44 -6.38
C HIS A 157 31.45 -4.79 -6.24
N ALA A 158 32.48 -5.08 -7.05
CA ALA A 158 33.27 -6.27 -6.82
C ALA A 158 34.14 -6.11 -5.56
N PRO A 159 34.54 -7.19 -4.88
CA PRO A 159 35.35 -7.09 -3.67
C PRO A 159 36.69 -6.35 -3.84
N ALA A 160 37.29 -6.41 -5.03
CA ALA A 160 38.50 -5.65 -5.34
C ALA A 160 38.26 -4.13 -5.43
N ASP A 161 37.01 -3.72 -5.66
CA ASP A 161 36.59 -2.33 -5.85
C ASP A 161 36.18 -1.64 -4.53
N GLY A 162 36.61 -2.17 -3.37
CA GLY A 162 36.34 -1.57 -2.07
C GLY A 162 36.80 -0.10 -1.97
N PRO A 163 38.07 0.22 -2.30
CA PRO A 163 38.56 1.60 -2.29
C PRO A 163 37.76 2.57 -3.17
N PRO A 164 37.47 2.27 -4.46
CA PRO A 164 36.69 3.19 -5.27
C PRO A 164 35.24 3.35 -4.81
N ALA A 165 34.61 2.28 -4.31
CA ALA A 165 33.27 2.36 -3.73
C ALA A 165 33.24 3.22 -2.46
N ALA A 166 34.27 3.14 -1.60
CA ALA A 166 34.38 3.94 -0.39
C ALA A 166 34.54 5.44 -0.71
N ALA A 167 35.42 5.78 -1.65
CA ALA A 167 35.62 7.17 -2.07
C ALA A 167 34.37 7.78 -2.71
N LEU A 168 33.62 7.01 -3.53
CA LEU A 168 32.35 7.47 -4.09
C LEU A 168 31.28 7.66 -3.00
N THR A 169 31.22 6.76 -2.04
CA THR A 169 30.33 6.85 -0.87
C THR A 169 30.62 8.13 -0.07
N GLU A 170 31.90 8.41 0.21
CA GLU A 170 32.33 9.61 0.92
C GLU A 170 31.94 10.89 0.16
N ALA A 171 32.21 10.93 -1.15
CA ALA A 171 31.89 12.09 -1.99
C ALA A 171 30.38 12.43 -2.04
N LEU A 172 29.51 11.43 -1.90
CA LEU A 172 28.04 11.61 -1.93
C LEU A 172 27.41 11.79 -0.55
N SER A 173 28.14 11.49 0.53
CA SER A 173 27.63 11.39 1.90
C SER A 173 27.02 12.69 2.45
N SER A 174 27.38 13.84 1.87
CA SER A 174 26.83 15.16 2.24
C SER A 174 25.33 15.31 1.94
N VAL A 175 24.83 14.60 0.93
CA VAL A 175 23.43 14.67 0.48
C VAL A 175 22.73 13.32 0.55
N TRP A 176 23.45 12.24 0.23
CA TRP A 176 22.88 10.92 0.01
C TRP A 176 23.39 9.89 1.00
N LYS A 177 22.48 9.04 1.51
CA LYS A 177 22.84 7.87 2.32
C LYS A 177 23.18 6.70 1.41
N VAL A 178 24.48 6.50 1.16
CA VAL A 178 24.98 5.41 0.32
C VAL A 178 25.39 4.21 1.18
N ARG A 179 24.95 3.02 0.77
CA ARG A 179 25.28 1.74 1.41
C ARG A 179 26.09 0.88 0.42
N PRO A 180 27.43 0.77 0.56
CA PRO A 180 28.21 -0.11 -0.30
C PRO A 180 28.03 -1.59 0.07
N SER A 181 28.13 -2.48 -0.91
CA SER A 181 28.12 -3.94 -0.74
C SER A 181 29.02 -4.64 -1.74
N ALA A 182 30.04 -5.33 -1.22
CA ALA A 182 30.96 -6.17 -1.97
C ALA A 182 30.41 -7.58 -2.24
N THR A 183 29.42 -8.01 -1.44
CA THR A 183 28.87 -9.37 -1.46
C THR A 183 27.66 -9.49 -2.38
N GLY A 184 26.95 -8.39 -2.64
CA GLY A 184 25.71 -8.41 -3.41
C GLY A 184 25.87 -8.92 -4.84
N LEU A 185 27.01 -8.67 -5.49
CA LEU A 185 27.29 -9.22 -6.83
C LEU A 185 27.64 -10.72 -6.82
N LYS A 186 28.03 -11.26 -5.66
CA LYS A 186 28.54 -12.63 -5.52
C LYS A 186 27.50 -13.63 -5.02
N ALA A 187 26.27 -13.18 -4.74
CA ALA A 187 25.23 -14.05 -4.20
C ALA A 187 25.03 -15.30 -5.07
N ALA A 188 25.21 -16.47 -4.45
CA ALA A 188 25.08 -17.77 -5.09
C ALA A 188 24.18 -18.72 -4.29
N SER A 189 24.23 -18.62 -2.96
CA SER A 189 23.41 -19.40 -2.03
C SER A 189 22.12 -18.68 -1.62
N ALA A 190 21.16 -19.43 -1.08
CA ALA A 190 19.91 -18.88 -0.58
C ALA A 190 20.12 -17.79 0.49
N ASP A 191 21.09 -17.97 1.39
CA ASP A 191 21.36 -16.98 2.46
C ASP A 191 22.02 -15.72 1.92
N GLU A 192 22.90 -15.82 0.93
CA GLU A 192 23.46 -14.64 0.26
C GLU A 192 22.38 -13.87 -0.52
N PHE A 193 21.44 -14.57 -1.14
CA PHE A 193 20.30 -13.94 -1.81
C PHE A 193 19.33 -13.28 -0.82
N LYS A 194 19.08 -13.88 0.35
CA LYS A 194 18.33 -13.22 1.44
C LYS A 194 19.02 -11.94 1.90
N GLU A 195 20.34 -11.97 2.06
CA GLU A 195 21.10 -10.79 2.46
C GLU A 195 21.05 -9.70 1.39
N LEU A 196 21.16 -10.07 0.11
CA LEU A 196 20.96 -9.15 -1.00
C LEU A 196 19.54 -8.55 -1.01
N ASP A 197 18.50 -9.36 -0.78
CA ASP A 197 17.10 -8.90 -0.65
C ASP A 197 16.95 -7.90 0.50
N ARG A 198 17.54 -8.18 1.66
CA ARG A 198 17.55 -7.28 2.83
C ARG A 198 18.24 -5.94 2.53
N LEU A 199 19.36 -5.97 1.81
CA LEU A 199 20.08 -4.76 1.40
C LEU A 199 19.26 -3.95 0.39
N ALA A 200 18.75 -4.60 -0.66
CA ALA A 200 18.02 -3.95 -1.74
C ALA A 200 16.68 -3.35 -1.25
N THR A 201 15.94 -4.08 -0.41
CA THR A 201 14.67 -3.59 0.17
C THR A 201 14.85 -2.41 1.13
N SER A 202 16.06 -2.22 1.68
CA SER A 202 16.39 -1.09 2.54
C SER A 202 16.82 0.18 1.78
N ALA A 203 16.94 0.11 0.44
CA ALA A 203 17.41 1.20 -0.40
C ALA A 203 16.33 1.75 -1.36
N ARG A 204 16.44 3.03 -1.72
CA ARG A 204 15.56 3.67 -2.74
C ARG A 204 16.00 3.36 -4.17
N LEU A 205 17.28 3.12 -4.41
CA LEU A 205 17.83 2.77 -5.72
C LEU A 205 19.01 1.81 -5.55
N ALA A 206 19.21 0.91 -6.52
CA ALA A 206 20.43 0.14 -6.63
C ALA A 206 21.32 0.70 -7.74
N ALA A 207 22.63 0.68 -7.51
CA ALA A 207 23.63 0.93 -8.54
C ALA A 207 24.73 -0.13 -8.49
N VAL A 208 25.35 -0.38 -9.63
CA VAL A 208 26.53 -1.23 -9.76
C VAL A 208 27.71 -0.41 -10.24
N LEU A 209 28.83 -0.48 -9.54
CA LEU A 209 30.09 0.14 -9.95
C LEU A 209 30.72 -0.72 -11.04
N LEU A 210 30.83 -0.18 -12.26
CA LEU A 210 31.33 -0.88 -13.43
C LEU A 210 32.81 -0.55 -13.62
N THR A 211 33.67 -1.30 -12.93
CA THR A 211 35.13 -1.34 -13.09
C THR A 211 35.53 -2.57 -13.90
N PRO A 212 36.80 -2.68 -14.37
CA PRO A 212 37.29 -3.92 -14.99
C PRO A 212 37.03 -5.17 -14.14
N SER A 213 37.23 -5.11 -12.81
CA SER A 213 36.99 -6.24 -11.91
C SER A 213 35.51 -6.62 -11.81
N SER A 214 34.62 -5.64 -11.78
CA SER A 214 33.18 -5.89 -11.79
C SER A 214 32.72 -6.45 -13.14
N LEU A 215 33.23 -5.96 -14.27
CA LEU A 215 32.91 -6.51 -15.59
C LEU A 215 33.36 -7.96 -15.74
N THR A 216 34.58 -8.31 -15.31
CA THR A 216 35.05 -9.71 -15.28
C THR A 216 34.09 -10.59 -14.47
N LEU A 217 33.70 -10.15 -13.26
CA LEU A 217 32.79 -10.92 -12.41
C LEU A 217 31.40 -11.10 -13.05
N LEU A 218 30.88 -10.05 -13.68
CA LEU A 218 29.56 -10.06 -14.33
C LEU A 218 29.52 -10.94 -15.59
N THR A 219 30.65 -11.06 -16.28
CA THR A 219 30.79 -11.84 -17.51
C THR A 219 31.10 -13.32 -17.26
N GLU A 220 31.90 -13.64 -16.24
CA GLU A 220 32.28 -15.02 -15.88
C GLU A 220 31.06 -15.91 -15.57
N ASP A 221 30.05 -15.37 -14.88
CA ASP A 221 28.79 -16.08 -14.62
C ASP A 221 27.60 -15.15 -14.89
N SER A 222 27.23 -15.06 -16.17
CA SER A 222 26.15 -14.18 -16.64
C SER A 222 24.77 -14.57 -16.09
N ILE A 223 24.54 -15.85 -15.76
CA ILE A 223 23.25 -16.32 -15.23
C ILE A 223 23.11 -15.89 -13.77
N ARG A 224 24.12 -16.14 -12.93
CA ARG A 224 24.13 -15.68 -11.54
C ARG A 224 24.08 -14.16 -11.46
N SER A 225 24.87 -13.47 -12.27
CA SER A 225 24.93 -12.01 -12.28
C SER A 225 23.58 -11.39 -12.68
N ARG A 226 22.91 -11.92 -13.71
CA ARG A 226 21.54 -11.50 -14.06
C ARG A 226 20.54 -11.72 -12.94
N ARG A 227 20.66 -12.80 -12.16
CA ARG A 227 19.79 -13.06 -11.01
C ARG A 227 20.01 -12.05 -9.89
N SER A 228 21.26 -11.80 -9.49
CA SER A 228 21.59 -10.85 -8.42
C SER A 228 21.21 -9.41 -8.80
N LEU A 229 21.57 -8.98 -10.02
CA LEU A 229 21.21 -7.66 -10.53
C LEU A 229 19.71 -7.51 -10.75
N GLY A 230 19.04 -8.56 -11.26
CA GLY A 230 17.60 -8.62 -11.41
C GLY A 230 16.87 -8.43 -10.08
N LEU A 231 17.30 -9.14 -9.03
CA LEU A 231 16.74 -8.98 -7.69
C LEU A 231 16.90 -7.53 -7.19
N ALA A 232 18.11 -6.96 -7.28
CA ALA A 232 18.36 -5.59 -6.83
C ALA A 232 17.50 -4.56 -7.59
N ARG A 233 17.39 -4.73 -8.92
CA ARG A 233 16.53 -3.90 -9.79
C ARG A 233 15.07 -4.02 -9.39
N ASP A 234 14.57 -5.25 -9.21
CA ASP A 234 13.16 -5.51 -8.97
C ASP A 234 12.73 -4.94 -7.60
N ARG A 235 13.59 -4.95 -6.56
CA ARG A 235 13.25 -4.36 -5.25
C ARG A 235 13.29 -2.84 -5.22
N THR A 236 14.13 -2.23 -6.05
CA THR A 236 14.36 -0.78 -6.02
C THR A 236 13.63 -0.04 -7.15
N GLY A 237 13.14 -0.75 -8.15
CA GLY A 237 12.49 -0.19 -9.34
C GLY A 237 13.48 0.29 -10.41
N GLY A 238 14.79 0.19 -10.17
CA GLY A 238 15.81 0.62 -11.12
C GLY A 238 17.21 0.16 -10.74
N LEU A 239 18.09 0.03 -11.74
CA LEU A 239 19.47 -0.39 -11.53
C LEU A 239 20.39 0.45 -12.40
N VAL A 240 21.21 1.27 -11.76
CA VAL A 240 22.11 2.21 -12.46
C VAL A 240 23.51 1.61 -12.59
N GLY A 241 24.06 1.60 -13.80
CA GLY A 241 25.48 1.32 -14.01
C GLY A 241 26.33 2.57 -13.79
N ILE A 242 27.34 2.52 -12.93
CA ILE A 242 28.30 3.62 -12.74
C ILE A 242 29.58 3.25 -13.48
N ALA A 243 29.73 3.75 -14.70
CA ALA A 243 30.82 3.39 -15.61
C ALA A 243 32.13 4.10 -15.25
N MET A 244 33.13 3.32 -14.81
CA MET A 244 34.53 3.75 -14.70
C MET A 244 35.36 3.38 -15.94
N THR A 245 34.86 2.46 -16.74
CA THR A 245 35.45 1.96 -17.99
C THR A 245 34.37 1.97 -19.08
N ASP A 246 34.77 1.70 -20.32
CA ASP A 246 33.82 1.53 -21.41
C ASP A 246 32.93 0.29 -21.16
N VAL A 247 31.63 0.43 -21.41
CA VAL A 247 30.62 -0.60 -21.16
C VAL A 247 29.80 -0.76 -22.43
N PRO A 248 29.90 -1.91 -23.14
CA PRO A 248 29.13 -2.15 -24.35
C PRO A 248 27.62 -2.05 -24.10
N SER A 249 26.91 -1.40 -25.01
CA SER A 249 25.46 -1.16 -24.85
C SER A 249 24.63 -2.45 -24.76
N ASP A 250 25.08 -3.52 -25.42
CA ASP A 250 24.41 -4.82 -25.38
C ASP A 250 24.62 -5.55 -24.05
N GLU A 251 25.81 -5.42 -23.45
CA GLU A 251 26.09 -5.95 -22.11
C GLU A 251 25.27 -5.23 -21.04
N ALA A 252 25.22 -3.91 -21.10
CA ALA A 252 24.40 -3.09 -20.20
C ALA A 252 22.92 -3.51 -20.22
N LYS A 253 22.36 -3.77 -21.42
CA LYS A 253 21.01 -4.30 -21.57
C LYS A 253 20.87 -5.72 -21.01
N SER A 254 21.86 -6.59 -21.26
CA SER A 254 21.84 -7.98 -20.78
C SER A 254 21.81 -8.09 -19.26
N TRP A 255 22.45 -7.13 -18.57
CA TRP A 255 22.44 -7.01 -17.11
C TRP A 255 21.19 -6.30 -16.56
N GLY A 256 20.32 -5.80 -17.44
CA GLY A 256 19.10 -5.13 -17.05
C GLY A 256 19.32 -3.76 -16.42
N LEU A 257 20.41 -3.06 -16.78
CA LEU A 257 20.66 -1.70 -16.33
C LEU A 257 19.59 -0.76 -16.90
N THR A 258 18.96 0.04 -16.04
CA THR A 258 17.95 1.03 -16.45
C THR A 258 18.59 2.29 -17.01
N SER A 259 19.79 2.61 -16.55
CA SER A 259 20.60 3.72 -17.05
C SER A 259 22.08 3.48 -16.75
N VAL A 260 22.94 4.22 -17.43
CA VAL A 260 24.39 4.22 -17.17
C VAL A 260 24.84 5.66 -16.96
N VAL A 261 25.58 5.90 -15.87
CA VAL A 261 26.12 7.19 -15.45
C VAL A 261 27.64 7.12 -15.44
N GLY A 262 28.28 8.22 -15.82
CA GLY A 262 29.73 8.29 -15.98
C GLY A 262 30.14 8.14 -17.44
N ARG A 263 31.32 8.68 -17.77
CA ARG A 263 31.98 8.45 -19.05
C ARG A 263 33.41 8.02 -18.77
N PRO A 264 33.95 7.01 -19.48
CA PRO A 264 35.37 6.71 -19.40
C PRO A 264 36.16 7.94 -19.88
N SER A 265 36.95 8.54 -18.98
CA SER A 265 37.95 9.52 -19.39
C SER A 265 39.21 8.76 -19.82
N PRO A 266 39.74 8.97 -21.03
CA PRO A 266 40.91 8.23 -21.54
C PRO A 266 42.17 8.45 -20.69
N SER A 267 42.20 9.47 -19.84
CA SER A 267 43.39 9.87 -19.09
C SER A 267 43.46 9.38 -17.65
N ASN A 268 42.40 8.80 -17.06
CA ASN A 268 42.47 8.21 -15.71
C ASN A 268 41.26 7.31 -15.38
N VAL A 269 41.43 5.99 -15.50
CA VAL A 269 40.44 4.96 -15.08
C VAL A 269 40.23 4.94 -13.56
N GLN A 270 41.03 5.68 -12.78
CA GLN A 270 40.99 5.71 -11.31
C GLN A 270 40.38 6.99 -10.72
N ASP A 271 39.98 7.98 -11.53
CA ASP A 271 39.47 9.25 -11.01
C ASP A 271 37.96 9.19 -10.71
N ILE A 272 37.63 8.91 -9.45
CA ILE A 272 36.25 8.81 -8.95
C ILE A 272 35.62 10.20 -8.76
N SER A 273 36.43 11.26 -8.67
CA SER A 273 35.94 12.61 -8.40
C SER A 273 35.00 13.13 -9.50
N GLY A 274 35.23 12.69 -10.74
CA GLY A 274 34.38 13.00 -11.90
C GLY A 274 33.03 12.27 -11.91
N LEU A 275 32.82 11.24 -11.09
CA LEU A 275 31.59 10.42 -11.08
C LEU A 275 30.56 10.89 -10.07
N ALA A 276 30.99 11.56 -8.99
CA ALA A 276 30.11 12.01 -7.93
C ALA A 276 29.07 13.04 -8.43
N SER A 277 29.49 14.00 -9.26
CA SER A 277 28.58 15.04 -9.76
C SER A 277 27.52 14.51 -10.73
N PRO A 278 27.86 13.72 -11.78
CA PRO A 278 26.87 13.08 -12.64
C PRO A 278 25.91 12.16 -11.87
N LEU A 279 26.42 11.39 -10.91
CA LEU A 279 25.59 10.50 -10.10
C LEU A 279 24.66 11.29 -9.17
N HIS A 280 25.14 12.38 -8.55
CA HIS A 280 24.30 13.27 -7.78
C HIS A 280 23.13 13.82 -8.61
N LEU A 281 23.38 14.32 -9.82
CA LEU A 281 22.33 14.83 -10.72
C LEU A 281 21.31 13.73 -11.07
N HIS A 282 21.79 12.53 -11.38
CA HIS A 282 20.94 11.39 -11.68
C HIS A 282 20.04 11.02 -10.48
N LEU A 283 20.59 11.02 -9.26
CA LEU A 283 19.83 10.74 -8.04
C LEU A 283 18.78 11.83 -7.77
N VAL A 284 19.10 13.11 -7.98
CA VAL A 284 18.11 14.20 -7.86
C VAL A 284 16.96 14.00 -8.84
N GLU A 285 17.27 13.68 -10.10
CA GLU A 285 16.26 13.49 -11.16
C GLU A 285 15.36 12.26 -10.89
N ASN A 286 15.93 11.15 -10.42
CA ASN A 286 15.21 9.88 -10.31
C ASN A 286 14.61 9.61 -8.92
N LEU A 287 15.21 10.14 -7.85
CA LEU A 287 14.73 9.94 -6.48
C LEU A 287 14.06 11.18 -5.89
N GLY A 288 14.35 12.38 -6.39
CA GLY A 288 14.01 13.63 -5.72
C GLY A 288 14.70 13.78 -4.36
N LEU A 289 14.41 14.88 -3.66
CA LEU A 289 14.86 15.06 -2.27
C LEU A 289 13.90 14.35 -1.31
N PRO A 290 14.38 13.56 -0.33
CA PRO A 290 13.50 12.84 0.60
C PRO A 290 12.74 13.82 1.49
N THR A 291 11.40 13.81 1.44
CA THR A 291 10.54 14.67 2.30
C THR A 291 9.84 13.89 3.41
N ALA A 292 9.61 12.58 3.22
CA ALA A 292 8.96 11.70 4.19
C ALA A 292 9.67 10.33 4.24
N PRO A 293 9.65 9.62 5.40
CA PRO A 293 10.16 8.25 5.47
C PRO A 293 9.33 7.31 4.60
N GLU A 294 9.99 6.51 3.77
CA GLU A 294 9.35 5.52 2.91
C GLU A 294 9.32 4.14 3.57
N ILE A 295 8.21 3.42 3.41
CA ILE A 295 8.04 2.02 3.79
C ILE A 295 7.92 1.17 2.52
N GLY A 296 8.73 0.13 2.41
CA GLY A 296 8.64 -0.87 1.35
C GLY A 296 7.42 -1.79 1.53
N LEU A 297 6.63 -1.93 0.47
CA LEU A 297 5.52 -2.87 0.34
C LEU A 297 5.87 -3.95 -0.69
N PRO A 298 6.18 -5.18 -0.26
CA PRO A 298 6.31 -6.32 -1.16
C PRO A 298 5.00 -6.57 -1.93
N VAL A 299 5.10 -6.65 -3.24
CA VAL A 299 3.97 -6.94 -4.14
C VAL A 299 4.32 -8.11 -5.05
N VAL A 300 3.49 -9.16 -5.03
CA VAL A 300 3.55 -10.27 -5.98
C VAL A 300 2.37 -10.16 -6.93
N THR A 301 2.66 -10.14 -8.23
CA THR A 301 1.63 -10.19 -9.29
C THR A 301 1.58 -11.60 -9.86
N VAL A 302 0.43 -12.25 -9.70
CA VAL A 302 0.14 -13.57 -10.26
C VAL A 302 -0.75 -13.38 -11.48
N ALA A 303 -0.13 -13.32 -12.64
CA ALA A 303 -0.80 -13.22 -13.93
C ALA A 303 0.04 -13.96 -14.98
N MET A 304 -0.59 -14.41 -16.07
CA MET A 304 0.09 -14.95 -17.23
C MET A 304 0.94 -13.88 -17.91
N THR A 305 2.01 -14.32 -18.56
CA THR A 305 2.66 -13.57 -19.64
C THR A 305 1.90 -13.77 -20.95
N ALA A 306 2.17 -12.95 -21.97
CA ALA A 306 1.61 -13.13 -23.30
C ALA A 306 1.88 -14.52 -23.90
N MET A 307 3.03 -15.12 -23.56
CA MET A 307 3.40 -16.47 -24.03
C MET A 307 2.58 -17.56 -23.33
N GLU A 308 2.40 -17.47 -22.01
CA GLU A 308 1.54 -18.38 -21.24
C GLU A 308 0.06 -18.24 -21.65
N ALA A 309 -0.40 -17.03 -21.96
CA ALA A 309 -1.75 -16.82 -22.48
C ALA A 309 -1.93 -17.49 -23.86
N ALA A 310 -0.93 -17.41 -24.73
CA ALA A 310 -0.94 -18.13 -26.01
C ALA A 310 -1.03 -19.65 -25.82
N ASP A 311 -0.27 -20.19 -24.87
CA ASP A 311 -0.26 -21.61 -24.51
C ASP A 311 -1.63 -22.06 -23.98
N LEU A 312 -2.23 -21.29 -23.05
CA LEU A 312 -3.58 -21.57 -22.54
C LEU A 312 -4.62 -21.63 -23.67
N LEU A 313 -4.55 -20.70 -24.63
CA LEU A 313 -5.51 -20.62 -25.74
C LEU A 313 -5.29 -21.68 -26.82
N ALA A 314 -4.10 -22.30 -26.89
CA ALA A 314 -3.85 -23.40 -27.81
C ALA A 314 -4.64 -24.66 -27.42
N ASN A 315 -4.90 -24.86 -26.12
CA ASN A 315 -5.72 -25.95 -25.60
C ASN A 315 -6.53 -25.50 -24.36
N PRO A 316 -7.62 -24.72 -24.56
CA PRO A 316 -8.33 -24.08 -23.46
C PRO A 316 -9.08 -25.12 -22.60
N PRO A 317 -8.97 -25.07 -21.26
CA PRO A 317 -9.79 -25.90 -20.39
C PRO A 317 -11.26 -25.49 -20.47
N GLU A 318 -12.17 -26.38 -20.05
CA GLU A 318 -13.61 -26.24 -20.25
C GLU A 318 -14.21 -24.87 -19.85
N PRO A 319 -13.90 -24.27 -18.67
CA PRO A 319 -14.46 -22.96 -18.34
C PRO A 319 -13.92 -21.83 -19.23
N VAL A 320 -12.68 -21.95 -19.71
CA VAL A 320 -12.08 -20.98 -20.63
C VAL A 320 -12.66 -21.15 -22.02
N ALA A 321 -12.91 -22.40 -22.46
CA ALA A 321 -13.60 -22.67 -23.71
C ALA A 321 -15.04 -22.12 -23.70
N ALA A 322 -15.80 -22.35 -22.63
CA ALA A 322 -17.15 -21.80 -22.45
C ALA A 322 -17.14 -20.26 -22.44
N LEU A 323 -16.12 -19.64 -21.84
CA LEU A 323 -15.91 -18.20 -21.90
C LEU A 323 -15.62 -17.72 -23.33
N LEU A 324 -14.76 -18.40 -24.08
CA LEU A 324 -14.44 -18.05 -25.47
C LEU A 324 -15.68 -18.13 -26.36
N GLU A 325 -16.54 -19.14 -26.19
CA GLU A 325 -17.80 -19.27 -26.93
C GLU A 325 -18.73 -18.08 -26.67
N LEU A 326 -18.81 -17.59 -25.43
CA LEU A 326 -19.64 -16.44 -25.06
C LEU A 326 -19.15 -15.14 -25.72
N VAL A 327 -17.84 -14.93 -25.78
CA VAL A 327 -17.22 -13.69 -26.30
C VAL A 327 -17.10 -13.73 -27.84
N GLY A 328 -17.32 -14.89 -28.46
CA GLY A 328 -17.38 -15.07 -29.91
C GLY A 328 -16.02 -14.91 -30.59
N GLU A 329 -16.03 -14.55 -31.89
CA GLU A 329 -14.81 -14.48 -32.73
C GLU A 329 -13.72 -13.54 -32.22
N PHE A 330 -14.05 -12.60 -31.33
CA PHE A 330 -13.10 -11.66 -30.72
C PHE A 330 -12.52 -12.16 -29.39
N GLY A 331 -13.01 -13.28 -28.84
CA GLY A 331 -12.66 -13.75 -27.49
C GLY A 331 -11.18 -14.09 -27.29
N SER A 332 -10.56 -14.79 -28.24
CA SER A 332 -9.14 -15.16 -28.15
C SER A 332 -8.23 -13.94 -28.21
N ARG A 333 -8.54 -12.99 -29.11
CA ARG A 333 -7.81 -11.72 -29.23
C ARG A 333 -7.99 -10.86 -27.97
N TRP A 334 -9.20 -10.79 -27.45
CA TRP A 334 -9.48 -10.07 -26.21
C TRP A 334 -8.68 -10.62 -25.02
N ILE A 335 -8.58 -11.94 -24.87
CA ILE A 335 -7.74 -12.55 -23.82
C ILE A 335 -6.26 -12.22 -24.05
N MET A 336 -5.75 -12.35 -25.27
CA MET A 336 -4.34 -12.10 -25.60
C MET A 336 -3.92 -10.66 -25.33
N ASP A 337 -4.77 -9.69 -25.70
CA ASP A 337 -4.48 -8.25 -25.54
C ASP A 337 -4.39 -7.83 -24.06
N ARG A 338 -4.83 -8.67 -23.12
CA ARG A 338 -4.69 -8.43 -21.67
C ARG A 338 -3.28 -8.67 -21.17
N TYR A 339 -2.44 -9.49 -21.80
CA TYR A 339 -1.17 -9.92 -21.21
C TYR A 339 0.04 -9.35 -21.96
N GLY A 340 1.02 -8.87 -21.18
CA GLY A 340 2.27 -8.33 -21.71
C GLY A 340 3.46 -9.28 -21.59
N PRO A 341 4.67 -8.81 -21.93
CA PRO A 341 5.89 -9.62 -21.84
C PRO A 341 6.31 -9.95 -20.40
N THR A 342 5.79 -9.22 -19.40
CA THR A 342 5.96 -9.54 -17.99
C THR A 342 4.61 -9.51 -17.28
N ARG A 343 4.48 -10.25 -16.19
CA ARG A 343 3.24 -10.38 -15.40
C ARG A 343 2.70 -9.02 -14.91
N SER A 344 3.60 -8.08 -14.62
CA SER A 344 3.26 -6.70 -14.21
C SER A 344 2.60 -5.85 -15.31
N LYS A 345 2.76 -6.25 -16.58
CA LYS A 345 2.18 -5.59 -17.76
C LYS A 345 0.80 -6.15 -18.14
N TRP A 346 0.23 -7.01 -17.30
CA TRP A 346 -1.16 -7.47 -17.43
C TRP A 346 -2.16 -6.32 -17.25
N ARG A 347 -3.22 -6.30 -18.06
CA ARG A 347 -4.32 -5.34 -18.06
C ARG A 347 -5.58 -6.01 -17.49
N PRO A 348 -5.91 -5.75 -16.21
CA PRO A 348 -6.96 -6.50 -15.52
C PRO A 348 -8.37 -6.14 -15.95
N PHE A 349 -8.65 -4.89 -16.31
CA PHE A 349 -10.01 -4.40 -16.51
C PHE A 349 -10.27 -4.02 -17.96
N VAL A 350 -11.46 -4.33 -18.46
CA VAL A 350 -11.85 -4.08 -19.86
C VAL A 350 -12.06 -2.59 -20.14
N ASP A 351 -12.37 -1.81 -19.11
CA ASP A 351 -12.62 -0.36 -19.20
C ASP A 351 -11.35 0.50 -19.12
N SER A 352 -10.16 -0.12 -19.06
CA SER A 352 -8.89 0.59 -18.97
C SER A 352 -7.74 -0.13 -19.70
N ASP A 353 -6.92 0.64 -20.39
CA ASP A 353 -5.66 0.17 -20.98
C ASP A 353 -4.49 0.15 -19.98
N GLU A 354 -4.72 0.53 -18.73
CA GLU A 354 -3.67 0.55 -17.70
C GLU A 354 -3.26 -0.85 -17.28
N THR A 355 -1.96 -1.05 -17.11
CA THR A 355 -1.43 -2.28 -16.55
C THR A 355 -1.65 -2.32 -15.04
N ILE A 356 -1.62 -3.51 -14.45
CA ILE A 356 -1.75 -3.68 -13.01
C ILE A 356 -0.65 -2.91 -12.24
N GLU A 357 0.56 -2.84 -12.79
CA GLU A 357 1.64 -2.02 -12.23
C GLU A 357 1.25 -0.54 -12.12
N GLN A 358 0.65 0.03 -13.17
CA GLN A 358 0.19 1.42 -13.19
C GLN A 358 -0.96 1.64 -12.20
N ILE A 359 -1.91 0.70 -12.16
CA ILE A 359 -3.07 0.75 -11.27
C ILE A 359 -2.61 0.70 -9.80
N LEU A 360 -1.73 -0.23 -9.44
CA LEU A 360 -1.22 -0.35 -8.08
C LEU A 360 -0.40 0.87 -7.68
N THR A 361 0.46 1.37 -8.57
CA THR A 361 1.25 2.59 -8.33
C THR A 361 0.34 3.78 -8.00
N ALA A 362 -0.71 3.99 -8.81
CA ALA A 362 -1.68 5.06 -8.58
C ALA A 362 -2.48 4.85 -7.28
N GLY A 363 -2.92 3.60 -7.02
CA GLY A 363 -3.68 3.23 -5.82
C GLY A 363 -2.89 3.50 -4.53
N VAL A 364 -1.64 3.01 -4.46
CA VAL A 364 -0.74 3.20 -3.30
C VAL A 364 -0.41 4.68 -3.08
N ALA A 365 -0.20 5.45 -4.15
CA ALA A 365 -0.01 6.89 -4.05
C ALA A 365 -1.24 7.61 -3.48
N GLY A 366 -2.45 7.14 -3.83
CA GLY A 366 -3.71 7.62 -3.24
C GLY A 366 -3.80 7.35 -1.73
N VAL A 367 -3.42 6.14 -1.30
CA VAL A 367 -3.38 5.77 0.13
C VAL A 367 -2.41 6.66 0.90
N THR A 368 -1.21 6.87 0.36
CA THR A 368 -0.17 7.70 0.97
C THR A 368 -0.60 9.14 1.23
N ARG A 369 -1.41 9.73 0.32
CA ARG A 369 -1.90 11.11 0.47
C ARG A 369 -3.03 11.26 1.49
N GLY A 370 -3.81 10.21 1.72
CA GLY A 370 -5.07 10.30 2.48
C GLY A 370 -5.10 9.60 3.84
N ALA A 371 -4.06 8.82 4.19
CA ALA A 371 -4.10 7.95 5.37
C ALA A 371 -3.25 8.47 6.55
N ASP A 372 -3.91 9.05 7.57
CA ASP A 372 -3.29 9.41 8.85
C ASP A 372 -2.63 8.22 9.58
N SER A 373 -3.11 6.99 9.31
CA SER A 373 -2.61 5.74 9.90
C SER A 373 -1.16 5.43 9.52
N LEU A 374 -0.65 5.98 8.41
CA LEU A 374 0.74 5.84 8.00
C LEU A 374 1.69 6.78 8.77
N ARG A 375 1.14 7.68 9.62
CA ARG A 375 1.90 8.62 10.48
C ARG A 375 2.93 9.45 9.71
N GLY A 376 2.54 9.98 8.56
CA GLY A 376 3.39 10.82 7.71
C GLY A 376 4.45 10.04 6.92
N ARG A 377 4.32 8.71 6.81
CA ARG A 377 5.18 7.87 5.96
C ARG A 377 4.53 7.61 4.61
N SER A 378 5.35 7.53 3.59
CA SER A 378 4.92 7.12 2.25
C SER A 378 5.13 5.61 2.06
N VAL A 379 4.29 5.00 1.23
CA VAL A 379 4.42 3.58 0.86
C VAL A 379 5.01 3.50 -0.53
N ARG A 380 6.03 2.65 -0.69
CA ARG A 380 6.68 2.35 -1.95
C ARG A 380 6.49 0.88 -2.31
N ILE A 381 6.03 0.63 -3.54
CA ILE A 381 5.89 -0.73 -4.06
C ILE A 381 7.28 -1.35 -4.30
N GLN A 382 7.46 -2.59 -3.86
CA GLN A 382 8.64 -3.41 -4.10
C GLN A 382 8.20 -4.69 -4.80
N PRO A 383 8.40 -4.82 -6.12
CA PRO A 383 8.06 -6.01 -6.88
C PRO A 383 8.79 -7.28 -6.40
N TYR A 384 8.03 -8.38 -6.29
CA TYR A 384 8.50 -9.75 -6.09
C TYR A 384 7.94 -10.62 -7.23
N PRO A 385 8.66 -10.77 -8.35
CA PRO A 385 8.15 -11.48 -9.53
C PRO A 385 7.83 -12.95 -9.23
N LEU A 386 6.70 -13.47 -9.71
CA LEU A 386 6.36 -14.88 -9.49
C LEU A 386 7.38 -15.83 -10.12
N ASP A 387 8.05 -15.40 -11.18
CA ASP A 387 9.06 -16.17 -11.93
C ASP A 387 10.26 -16.60 -11.09
N ALA A 388 10.50 -15.94 -9.94
CA ALA A 388 11.52 -16.37 -8.97
C ALA A 388 11.20 -17.72 -8.31
N LEU A 389 9.96 -18.22 -8.44
CA LEU A 389 9.53 -19.53 -7.94
C LEU A 389 9.60 -20.63 -9.02
N LEU A 390 10.15 -20.34 -10.20
CA LEU A 390 10.37 -21.35 -11.23
C LEU A 390 11.39 -22.41 -10.78
N PRO A 391 11.34 -23.65 -11.31
CA PRO A 391 12.18 -24.76 -10.84
C PRO A 391 13.70 -24.49 -10.83
N ASP A 392 14.19 -23.64 -11.72
CA ASP A 392 15.60 -23.26 -11.86
C ASP A 392 16.09 -22.26 -10.79
N THR A 393 15.17 -21.55 -10.12
CA THR A 393 15.46 -20.49 -9.15
C THR A 393 14.85 -20.74 -7.77
N ILE A 394 13.87 -21.65 -7.66
CA ILE A 394 13.07 -21.85 -6.44
C ILE A 394 13.91 -22.13 -5.20
N LEU A 395 14.98 -22.93 -5.28
CA LEU A 395 15.78 -23.30 -4.10
C LEU A 395 16.48 -22.09 -3.45
N THR A 396 16.91 -21.10 -4.24
CA THR A 396 17.58 -19.91 -3.71
C THR A 396 16.58 -18.83 -3.33
N MET A 397 15.45 -18.74 -4.02
CA MET A 397 14.46 -17.67 -3.86
C MET A 397 13.37 -17.99 -2.84
N TRP A 398 12.99 -19.26 -2.69
CA TRP A 398 11.90 -19.69 -1.80
C TRP A 398 11.96 -19.09 -0.39
N PRO A 399 13.11 -19.05 0.30
CA PRO A 399 13.16 -18.50 1.64
C PRO A 399 12.83 -17.00 1.73
N ILE A 400 13.05 -16.25 0.65
CA ILE A 400 12.65 -14.84 0.54
C ILE A 400 11.12 -14.74 0.48
N TYR A 401 10.47 -15.60 -0.31
CA TYR A 401 9.01 -15.64 -0.43
C TYR A 401 8.34 -16.08 0.88
N GLN A 402 8.95 -17.02 1.59
CA GLN A 402 8.52 -17.40 2.93
C GLN A 402 8.61 -16.21 3.91
N THR A 403 9.70 -15.44 3.83
CA THR A 403 9.89 -14.25 4.67
C THR A 403 8.81 -13.19 4.43
N ILE A 404 8.49 -12.87 3.17
CA ILE A 404 7.44 -11.87 2.87
C ILE A 404 6.03 -12.39 3.14
N ALA A 405 5.79 -13.70 3.07
CA ALA A 405 4.50 -14.27 3.46
C ALA A 405 4.27 -14.15 4.98
N GLN A 406 5.32 -14.33 5.78
CA GLN A 406 5.28 -14.24 7.24
C GLN A 406 5.27 -12.79 7.74
N THR A 407 6.06 -11.91 7.12
CA THR A 407 6.15 -10.49 7.48
C THR A 407 5.13 -9.62 6.74
N GLY A 408 4.38 -10.25 5.84
CA GLY A 408 3.23 -9.75 5.10
C GLY A 408 3.53 -9.09 3.76
N CYS A 409 2.66 -9.26 2.78
CA CYS A 409 2.84 -8.75 1.42
C CYS A 409 1.47 -8.54 0.76
N LEU A 410 1.45 -7.85 -0.39
CA LEU A 410 0.28 -7.78 -1.25
C LEU A 410 0.43 -8.78 -2.40
N VAL A 411 -0.53 -9.68 -2.55
CA VAL A 411 -0.62 -10.64 -3.65
C VAL A 411 -1.85 -10.31 -4.48
N VAL A 412 -1.62 -9.96 -5.75
CA VAL A 412 -2.67 -9.64 -6.71
C VAL A 412 -2.73 -10.72 -7.77
N VAL A 413 -3.89 -11.34 -7.93
CA VAL A 413 -4.07 -12.53 -8.77
C VAL A 413 -5.07 -12.27 -9.89
N ASP A 414 -4.68 -12.55 -11.13
CA ASP A 414 -5.63 -12.68 -12.23
C ASP A 414 -6.28 -14.06 -12.19
N GLU A 415 -7.60 -14.07 -12.13
CA GLU A 415 -8.36 -15.32 -12.01
C GLU A 415 -8.29 -16.18 -13.28
N LEU A 416 -8.23 -15.56 -14.45
CA LEU A 416 -8.11 -16.27 -15.72
C LEU A 416 -6.75 -16.99 -15.82
N SER A 417 -5.70 -16.37 -15.28
CA SER A 417 -4.35 -16.92 -15.25
C SER A 417 -4.22 -18.18 -14.40
N LEU A 418 -5.13 -18.44 -13.47
CA LEU A 418 -5.14 -19.67 -12.67
C LEU A 418 -5.62 -20.90 -13.46
N PHE A 419 -6.17 -20.71 -14.67
CA PHE A 419 -6.46 -21.84 -15.56
C PHE A 419 -5.20 -22.37 -16.25
N HIS A 420 -4.14 -21.55 -16.38
CA HIS A 420 -2.84 -22.03 -16.83
C HIS A 420 -2.15 -22.86 -15.73
N GLU A 421 -1.80 -24.10 -16.05
CA GLU A 421 -1.32 -25.06 -15.05
C GLU A 421 -0.07 -24.59 -14.32
N GLN A 422 0.95 -24.13 -15.05
CA GLN A 422 2.20 -23.68 -14.43
C GLN A 422 2.00 -22.50 -13.47
N VAL A 423 1.28 -21.45 -13.90
CA VAL A 423 0.99 -20.26 -13.08
C VAL A 423 0.21 -20.65 -11.82
N ARG A 424 -0.80 -21.53 -11.97
CA ARG A 424 -1.56 -22.06 -10.84
C ARG A 424 -0.66 -22.81 -9.86
N GLN A 425 0.20 -23.71 -10.35
CA GLN A 425 1.10 -24.48 -9.49
C GLN A 425 2.10 -23.57 -8.76
N LEU A 426 2.64 -22.55 -9.43
CA LEU A 426 3.52 -21.56 -8.78
C LEU A 426 2.83 -20.86 -7.61
N LEU A 427 1.55 -20.51 -7.72
CA LEU A 427 0.80 -19.91 -6.62
C LEU A 427 0.47 -20.92 -5.52
N ILE A 428 -0.11 -22.07 -5.87
CA ILE A 428 -0.61 -23.06 -4.89
C ILE A 428 0.52 -23.67 -4.07
N SER A 429 1.67 -23.91 -4.71
CA SER A 429 2.84 -24.44 -4.01
C SER A 429 3.59 -23.39 -3.22
N SER A 430 3.27 -22.09 -3.35
CA SER A 430 3.99 -21.01 -2.65
C SER A 430 3.46 -20.75 -1.24
N PRO A 431 4.26 -20.11 -0.35
CA PRO A 431 3.77 -19.66 0.96
C PRO A 431 2.78 -18.48 0.88
N LEU A 432 2.49 -17.96 -0.33
CA LEU A 432 1.71 -16.74 -0.53
C LEU A 432 0.20 -16.94 -0.35
N LEU A 433 -0.33 -18.15 -0.54
CA LEU A 433 -1.75 -18.44 -0.28
C LEU A 433 -2.06 -18.59 1.21
N THR A 434 -1.07 -19.06 1.97
CA THR A 434 -1.32 -19.57 3.32
C THR A 434 -1.01 -18.58 4.44
N GLY A 435 -0.23 -17.54 4.14
CA GLY A 435 0.17 -16.54 5.13
C GLY A 435 -1.00 -15.65 5.59
N GLU A 436 -1.27 -15.64 6.90
CA GLU A 436 -2.29 -14.77 7.51
C GLU A 436 -1.98 -13.28 7.32
N GLN A 437 -0.69 -12.93 7.17
CA GLN A 437 -0.23 -11.56 6.93
C GLN A 437 -0.27 -11.17 5.45
N VAL A 438 -0.70 -12.06 4.56
CA VAL A 438 -0.78 -11.77 3.12
C VAL A 438 -2.09 -11.04 2.83
N ALA A 439 -1.99 -9.80 2.37
CA ALA A 439 -3.11 -9.12 1.74
C ALA A 439 -3.32 -9.74 0.35
N PHE A 440 -4.41 -10.48 0.19
CA PHE A 440 -4.68 -11.32 -0.96
C PHE A 440 -5.88 -10.78 -1.73
N VAL A 441 -5.72 -10.51 -3.02
CA VAL A 441 -6.80 -10.01 -3.86
C VAL A 441 -6.82 -10.72 -5.21
N THR A 442 -7.98 -11.19 -5.63
CA THR A 442 -8.18 -11.73 -6.99
C THR A 442 -9.00 -10.77 -7.83
N LEU A 443 -8.60 -10.57 -9.09
CA LEU A 443 -9.31 -9.72 -10.04
C LEU A 443 -9.96 -10.59 -11.11
N SER A 444 -11.24 -10.34 -11.34
CA SER A 444 -12.04 -11.10 -12.27
C SER A 444 -12.00 -10.50 -13.67
N PRO A 445 -11.84 -11.32 -14.72
CA PRO A 445 -12.02 -10.86 -16.09
C PRO A 445 -13.49 -10.53 -16.43
N LEU A 446 -14.43 -10.94 -15.58
CA LEU A 446 -15.87 -10.83 -15.83
C LEU A 446 -16.57 -10.15 -14.66
N ASP A 447 -17.58 -9.35 -14.96
CA ASP A 447 -18.51 -8.88 -13.94
C ASP A 447 -19.31 -10.07 -13.40
N PRO A 448 -19.51 -10.20 -12.08
CA PRO A 448 -20.47 -11.15 -11.50
C PRO A 448 -21.86 -11.11 -12.15
N SER A 449 -22.27 -9.96 -12.72
CA SER A 449 -23.50 -9.83 -13.50
C SER A 449 -23.52 -10.63 -14.81
N ALA A 450 -22.38 -11.17 -15.24
CA ALA A 450 -22.25 -12.01 -16.44
C ALA A 450 -22.92 -13.39 -16.30
N GLY A 451 -23.36 -13.77 -15.09
CA GLY A 451 -24.21 -14.95 -14.87
C GLY A 451 -23.46 -16.29 -14.92
N HIS A 452 -23.97 -17.25 -15.70
CA HIS A 452 -23.52 -18.65 -15.68
C HIS A 452 -22.01 -18.87 -15.91
N PRO A 453 -21.35 -18.18 -16.88
CA PRO A 453 -19.90 -18.34 -17.10
C PRO A 453 -19.06 -17.89 -15.91
N HIS A 454 -19.48 -16.82 -15.23
CA HIS A 454 -18.84 -16.39 -13.99
C HIS A 454 -18.95 -17.47 -12.91
N LEU A 455 -20.12 -18.11 -12.75
CA LEU A 455 -20.32 -19.18 -11.77
C LEU A 455 -19.45 -20.42 -12.04
N LEU A 456 -19.30 -20.84 -13.30
CA LEU A 456 -18.41 -21.95 -13.66
C LEU A 456 -16.95 -21.65 -13.29
N ILE A 457 -16.48 -20.45 -13.63
CA ILE A 457 -15.14 -20.00 -13.30
C ILE A 457 -14.95 -19.95 -11.78
N ARG A 458 -15.91 -19.37 -11.04
CA ARG A 458 -15.88 -19.32 -9.56
C ARG A 458 -15.80 -20.71 -8.95
N GLN A 459 -16.67 -21.63 -9.36
CA GLN A 459 -16.75 -22.98 -8.79
C GLN A 459 -15.42 -23.73 -8.92
N GLN A 460 -14.73 -23.60 -10.05
CA GLN A 460 -13.44 -24.25 -10.23
C GLN A 460 -12.32 -23.54 -9.46
N LEU A 461 -12.34 -22.22 -9.37
CA LEU A 461 -11.32 -21.46 -8.65
C LEU A 461 -11.41 -21.61 -7.14
N ASP A 462 -12.62 -21.79 -6.58
CA ASP A 462 -12.80 -22.09 -5.15
C ASP A 462 -12.07 -23.37 -4.74
N ALA A 463 -11.99 -24.36 -5.64
CA ALA A 463 -11.23 -25.58 -5.38
C ALA A 463 -9.71 -25.35 -5.34
N TYR A 464 -9.21 -24.34 -6.06
CA TYR A 464 -7.78 -23.98 -6.06
C TYR A 464 -7.41 -23.02 -4.94
N LEU A 465 -8.37 -22.21 -4.50
CA LEU A 465 -8.18 -21.10 -3.58
C LEU A 465 -8.89 -21.33 -2.24
N THR A 466 -9.07 -22.59 -1.83
CA THR A 466 -9.84 -22.99 -0.63
C THR A 466 -9.54 -22.12 0.60
N GLN A 467 -8.27 -21.82 0.87
CA GLN A 467 -7.90 -20.98 2.01
C GLN A 467 -8.29 -19.51 1.83
N ALA A 468 -8.13 -18.94 0.63
CA ALA A 468 -8.57 -17.58 0.35
C ALA A 468 -10.10 -17.49 0.40
N THR A 469 -10.82 -18.47 -0.16
CA THR A 469 -12.29 -18.53 -0.10
C THR A 469 -12.78 -18.60 1.35
N ARG A 470 -12.11 -19.37 2.21
CA ARG A 470 -12.39 -19.38 3.65
C ARG A 470 -12.14 -18.02 4.31
N ARG A 471 -11.01 -17.37 4.01
CA ARG A 471 -10.68 -16.03 4.54
C ARG A 471 -11.72 -14.99 4.13
N PHE A 472 -12.17 -15.04 2.88
CA PHE A 472 -13.15 -14.13 2.32
C PHE A 472 -14.57 -14.37 2.86
N SER A 473 -15.07 -15.60 2.80
CA SER A 473 -16.49 -15.90 3.05
C SER A 473 -16.82 -16.29 4.50
N GLU A 474 -15.88 -16.94 5.21
CA GLU A 474 -16.14 -17.42 6.59
C GLU A 474 -15.53 -16.49 7.64
N ILE A 475 -14.27 -16.10 7.45
CA ILE A 475 -13.52 -15.28 8.42
C ILE A 475 -13.82 -13.79 8.23
N LEU A 476 -14.25 -13.38 7.03
CA LEU A 476 -14.47 -11.99 6.62
C LEU A 476 -13.21 -11.14 6.84
N ASP A 477 -12.05 -11.71 6.47
CA ASP A 477 -10.75 -11.07 6.62
C ASP A 477 -10.67 -9.82 5.72
N PRO A 478 -10.51 -8.60 6.26
CA PRO A 478 -10.44 -7.38 5.47
C PRO A 478 -9.23 -7.34 4.52
N LEU A 479 -8.22 -8.18 4.74
CA LEU A 479 -7.05 -8.32 3.88
C LEU A 479 -7.24 -9.35 2.76
N CYS A 480 -8.40 -10.01 2.66
CA CYS A 480 -8.69 -10.99 1.63
C CYS A 480 -9.93 -10.59 0.84
N GLU A 481 -9.79 -10.36 -0.46
CA GLU A 481 -10.91 -9.99 -1.35
C GLU A 481 -10.88 -10.85 -2.61
N ILE A 482 -12.05 -11.33 -3.05
CA ILE A 482 -12.14 -12.25 -4.18
C ILE A 482 -13.05 -11.68 -5.27
N GLY A 483 -12.60 -11.77 -6.52
CA GLY A 483 -13.42 -11.55 -7.71
C GLY A 483 -13.70 -10.09 -8.00
N ILE A 484 -12.74 -9.18 -7.77
CA ILE A 484 -12.94 -7.76 -8.07
C ILE A 484 -13.06 -7.56 -9.59
N PRO A 485 -14.20 -7.08 -10.11
CA PRO A 485 -14.43 -6.99 -11.57
C PRO A 485 -14.03 -5.64 -12.17
N GLU A 486 -13.84 -4.60 -11.34
CA GLU A 486 -13.64 -3.22 -11.82
C GLU A 486 -12.58 -2.46 -11.02
N ARG A 487 -11.92 -1.51 -11.70
CA ARG A 487 -10.85 -0.69 -11.12
C ARG A 487 -11.26 0.07 -9.87
N ARG A 488 -12.48 0.60 -9.83
CA ARG A 488 -12.96 1.43 -8.71
C ARG A 488 -13.03 0.64 -7.41
N ARG A 489 -13.43 -0.63 -7.48
CA ARG A 489 -13.49 -1.53 -6.32
C ARG A 489 -12.10 -1.89 -5.82
N LEU A 490 -11.16 -2.19 -6.72
CA LEU A 490 -9.75 -2.41 -6.33
C LEU A 490 -9.18 -1.19 -5.61
N ASN A 491 -9.38 0.02 -6.15
CA ASN A 491 -8.92 1.24 -5.51
C ASN A 491 -9.54 1.45 -4.12
N ARG A 492 -10.84 1.19 -3.97
CA ARG A 492 -11.53 1.29 -2.68
C ARG A 492 -10.97 0.30 -1.66
N TRP A 493 -10.76 -0.94 -2.09
CA TRP A 493 -10.17 -1.98 -1.24
C TRP A 493 -8.74 -1.63 -0.85
N LEU A 494 -7.89 -1.21 -1.79
CA LEU A 494 -6.53 -0.75 -1.50
C LEU A 494 -6.53 0.39 -0.47
N TYR A 495 -7.44 1.36 -0.60
CA TYR A 495 -7.54 2.47 0.34
C TYR A 495 -7.93 2.04 1.76
N GLY A 496 -8.87 1.09 1.88
CA GLY A 496 -9.35 0.59 3.18
C GLY A 496 -8.41 -0.42 3.86
N SER A 497 -7.84 -1.32 3.07
CA SER A 497 -7.14 -2.51 3.57
C SER A 497 -5.62 -2.34 3.61
N LEU A 498 -5.02 -1.58 2.68
CA LEU A 498 -3.57 -1.45 2.61
C LEU A 498 -2.96 -0.79 3.85
N PRO A 499 -3.51 0.29 4.43
CA PRO A 499 -2.96 0.84 5.66
C PRO A 499 -2.97 -0.16 6.82
N ARG A 500 -3.99 -1.02 6.89
CA ARG A 500 -4.08 -2.09 7.90
C ARG A 500 -3.01 -3.14 7.66
N ALA A 501 -2.79 -3.55 6.41
CA ALA A 501 -1.72 -4.48 6.04
C ALA A 501 -0.35 -3.93 6.45
N VAL A 502 -0.05 -2.67 6.08
CA VAL A 502 1.23 -2.02 6.42
C VAL A 502 1.43 -1.91 7.94
N VAL A 503 0.38 -1.63 8.72
CA VAL A 503 0.48 -1.60 10.18
C VAL A 503 0.66 -3.01 10.76
N ALA A 504 -0.08 -4.01 10.27
CA ALA A 504 0.01 -5.40 10.74
C ALA A 504 1.43 -5.98 10.53
N PHE A 505 2.11 -5.60 9.44
CA PHE A 505 3.50 -5.99 9.16
C PHE A 505 4.49 -5.59 10.27
N ARG A 506 4.17 -4.53 11.03
CA ARG A 506 4.98 -4.11 12.18
C ARG A 506 4.89 -5.09 13.34
N ASP A 507 3.71 -5.64 13.60
CA ASP A 507 3.46 -6.54 14.73
C ASP A 507 3.84 -8.00 14.42
N ALA A 508 3.87 -8.38 13.15
CA ALA A 508 4.33 -9.70 12.68
C ALA A 508 5.82 -10.00 13.00
N ASN A 509 6.62 -8.98 13.30
CA ASN A 509 8.03 -9.15 13.70
C ASN A 509 8.19 -9.64 15.16
N ARG A 510 7.09 -9.97 15.85
CA ARG A 510 7.09 -10.70 17.12
C ARG A 510 7.18 -12.19 16.83
N ASP A 511 8.36 -12.63 16.41
CA ASP A 511 8.67 -14.04 16.19
C ASP A 511 8.50 -14.80 17.52
N PRO A 512 7.50 -15.69 17.66
CA PRO A 512 7.24 -16.42 18.90
C PRO A 512 8.42 -17.30 19.29
N ASP A 513 9.17 -17.81 18.31
CA ASP A 513 10.33 -18.67 18.53
C ASP A 513 11.51 -17.84 19.05
N LYS A 514 11.78 -16.65 18.50
CA LYS A 514 12.80 -15.75 19.07
C LYS A 514 12.44 -15.22 20.46
N ILE A 515 11.16 -15.03 20.75
CA ILE A 515 10.70 -14.65 22.09
C ILE A 515 10.90 -15.81 23.07
N ARG A 516 10.70 -17.06 22.61
CA ARG A 516 10.93 -18.27 23.40
C ARG A 516 12.42 -18.53 23.62
N ASP A 517 13.23 -18.47 22.58
CA ASP A 517 14.69 -18.68 22.64
C ASP A 517 15.35 -17.62 23.53
N LEU A 518 14.93 -16.35 23.44
CA LEU A 518 15.40 -15.28 24.33
C LEU A 518 14.90 -15.45 25.78
N ALA A 519 13.68 -15.99 25.99
CA ALA A 519 13.17 -16.29 27.33
C ALA A 519 13.89 -17.48 27.98
N GLU A 520 14.30 -18.46 27.17
CA GLU A 520 15.15 -19.59 27.58
C GLU A 520 16.57 -19.11 27.90
N GLU A 521 17.15 -18.23 27.09
CA GLU A 521 18.48 -17.66 27.30
C GLU A 521 18.55 -16.73 28.52
N LEU A 522 17.46 -16.00 28.82
CA LEU A 522 17.34 -15.12 29.99
C LEU A 522 16.80 -15.82 31.24
N GLY A 523 16.33 -17.07 31.14
CA GLY A 523 15.83 -17.87 32.28
C GLY A 523 14.56 -17.31 32.96
N VAL A 524 13.76 -16.49 32.27
CA VAL A 524 12.55 -15.85 32.82
C VAL A 524 11.34 -16.23 31.98
N GLN A 525 10.29 -16.76 32.62
CA GLN A 525 8.99 -16.98 31.98
C GLN A 525 8.43 -15.65 31.45
N PRO A 526 8.00 -15.58 30.17
CA PRO A 526 7.67 -14.30 29.54
C PRO A 526 6.42 -13.67 30.18
N ASN A 527 6.64 -12.57 30.90
CA ASN A 527 5.56 -11.68 31.31
C ASN A 527 5.13 -10.85 30.07
N PRO A 528 3.86 -10.87 29.65
CA PRO A 528 3.39 -10.13 28.47
C PRO A 528 3.59 -8.59 28.59
N ALA A 529 3.87 -8.06 29.78
CA ALA A 529 4.23 -6.67 29.99
C ALA A 529 5.71 -6.34 29.65
N LEU A 530 6.63 -7.30 29.74
CA LEU A 530 8.08 -7.11 29.53
C LEU A 530 8.45 -6.97 28.04
N GLY A 531 7.64 -7.52 27.14
CA GLY A 531 7.80 -7.35 25.68
C GLY A 531 7.64 -5.90 25.19
N ARG A 532 7.12 -4.99 26.03
CA ARG A 532 7.03 -3.54 25.71
C ARG A 532 8.33 -2.77 25.97
N LEU A 533 9.24 -3.30 26.79
CA LEU A 533 10.45 -2.60 27.24
C LEU A 533 11.72 -2.98 26.46
N ILE A 534 11.74 -4.16 25.83
CA ILE A 534 12.98 -4.72 25.25
C ILE A 534 13.25 -4.21 23.80
N ALA A 535 12.31 -3.51 23.17
CA ALA A 535 12.45 -3.00 21.80
C ALA A 535 12.86 -1.50 21.69
N GLY A 536 13.47 -0.94 22.73
CA GLY A 536 14.01 0.43 22.73
C GLY A 536 15.43 0.44 23.29
N GLU A 537 16.40 0.48 22.38
CA GLU A 537 17.85 0.74 22.52
C GLU A 537 18.49 0.73 23.92
N ALA A 538 19.54 -0.07 24.06
CA ALA A 538 20.57 0.09 25.08
C ALA A 538 21.09 1.54 25.07
N GLY A 539 20.89 2.24 26.18
CA GLY A 539 21.63 3.45 26.50
C GLY A 539 23.09 3.11 26.87
N PRO A 540 24.03 4.06 26.73
CA PRO A 540 25.45 3.79 26.84
C PRO A 540 25.83 3.51 28.30
N GLY A 541 26.60 2.43 28.49
CA GLY A 541 27.39 2.12 29.68
C GLY A 541 28.72 1.57 29.23
#